data_AF-A0A352RVU2-F1
#
_entry.id   AF-A0A352RVU2-F1
#
_cell.length_a   1.000
_cell.length_b   1.000
_cell.length_c   1.000
_cell.angle_alpha   90.00
_cell.angle_beta   90.00
_cell.angle_gamma   90.00
#
_symmetry.space_group_name_H-M   'P 1'
#
loop_
_entity.id
_entity.type
_entity.pdbx_description
1 polymer ?
#
loop_
_entity_poly.entity_id
_entity_poly.type
_entity_poly.pdbx_seq_one_letter_code
_entity_poly.pdbx_strand_id
1 'polypeptide(L)'
;ERDGPEHMYFVLVDGGRSGLIGGEFQEMLRCIRCGACMNHCPVYQKIGGHAYGWVYPGPIGAIVTPVLTGLKQAKDLPYASTLCGACRDVCP
;
A
#
# COMPACT_ATOMS: atom_id res chain seq x y z
N GLU A 1 23.29 -29.65 6.45
CA GLU A 1 22.84 -30.06 7.80
C GLU A 1 21.30 -30.14 7.86
N ARG A 2 20.73 -30.85 8.83
CA ARG A 2 19.28 -30.88 9.14
C ARG A 2 18.98 -30.12 10.44
N ASP A 3 19.58 -28.94 10.60
CA ASP A 3 19.33 -28.07 11.76
C ASP A 3 18.08 -27.22 11.51
N GLY A 4 16.92 -27.82 11.78
CA GLY A 4 15.63 -27.13 11.81
C GLY A 4 15.03 -27.18 13.22
N PRO A 5 14.19 -26.21 13.59
CA PRO A 5 13.53 -26.23 14.89
C PRO A 5 12.63 -27.47 15.03
N GLU A 6 12.54 -28.03 16.23
CA GLU A 6 11.63 -29.16 16.52
C GLU A 6 10.16 -28.82 16.22
N HIS A 7 9.79 -27.55 16.40
CA HIS A 7 8.46 -27.03 16.09
C HIS A 7 8.55 -25.67 15.40
N MET A 8 7.71 -25.44 14.39
CA MET A 8 7.62 -24.19 13.65
C MET A 8 6.15 -23.76 13.58
N TYR A 9 5.86 -22.56 14.09
CA TYR A 9 4.51 -22.00 14.10
C TYR A 9 4.49 -20.72 13.27
N PHE A 10 3.50 -20.62 12.38
CA PHE A 10 3.25 -19.43 11.59
C PHE A 10 1.95 -18.79 12.06
N VAL A 11 2.03 -17.54 12.49
CA VAL A 11 0.86 -16.73 12.80
C VAL A 11 0.68 -15.72 11.68
N LEU A 12 -0.38 -15.88 10.90
CA LEU A 12 -0.75 -14.95 9.83
C LEU A 12 -1.73 -13.92 10.40
N VAL A 13 -1.35 -12.65 10.36
CA VAL A 13 -2.19 -11.54 10.82
C VAL A 13 -2.74 -10.82 9.60
N ASP A 14 -4.06 -10.84 9.44
CA ASP A 14 -4.72 -10.24 8.28
C ASP A 14 -4.72 -8.71 8.31
N GLY A 15 -4.96 -8.11 9.49
CA GLY A 15 -5.03 -6.66 9.65
C GLY A 15 -6.14 -6.00 8.81
N GLY A 16 -7.19 -6.74 8.43
CA GLY A 16 -8.32 -6.25 7.63
C GLY A 16 -8.12 -6.36 6.12
N ARG A 17 -7.00 -6.90 5.64
CA ARG A 17 -6.68 -7.00 4.21
C ARG A 17 -7.57 -7.99 3.47
N SER A 18 -8.02 -9.06 4.12
CA SER A 18 -8.86 -10.09 3.50
C SER A 18 -10.21 -9.55 3.04
N GLY A 19 -10.69 -8.45 3.63
CA GLY A 19 -11.91 -7.77 3.21
C GLY A 19 -11.85 -7.18 1.79
N LEU A 20 -10.66 -7.09 1.19
CA LEU A 20 -10.46 -6.61 -0.19
C LEU A 20 -10.63 -7.71 -1.24
N ILE A 21 -10.66 -8.98 -0.83
CA ILE A 21 -10.80 -10.11 -1.74
C ILE A 21 -12.17 -10.04 -2.41
N GLY A 22 -12.20 -10.14 -3.73
CA GLY A 22 -13.39 -10.01 -4.58
C GLY A 22 -13.86 -8.57 -4.83
N GLY A 23 -13.22 -7.57 -4.20
CA GLY A 23 -13.60 -6.16 -4.33
C GLY A 23 -12.87 -5.41 -5.45
N GLU A 24 -13.29 -4.17 -5.69
CA GLU A 24 -12.71 -3.28 -6.71
C GLU A 24 -11.21 -3.02 -6.50
N PHE A 25 -10.76 -3.02 -5.24
CA PHE A 25 -9.36 -2.75 -4.90
C PHE A 25 -8.54 -4.01 -4.60
N GLN A 26 -9.02 -5.20 -5.01
CA GLN A 26 -8.31 -6.46 -4.78
C GLN A 26 -6.87 -6.44 -5.30
N GLU A 27 -6.60 -5.77 -6.42
CA GLU A 27 -5.27 -5.70 -7.02
C GLU A 27 -4.21 -5.14 -6.07
N MET A 28 -4.61 -4.30 -5.11
CA MET A 28 -3.68 -3.77 -4.09
C MET A 28 -3.04 -4.86 -3.23
N LEU A 29 -3.69 -6.02 -3.09
CA LEU A 29 -3.15 -7.14 -2.33
C LEU A 29 -1.88 -7.72 -2.97
N ARG A 30 -1.64 -7.45 -4.26
CA ARG A 30 -0.41 -7.85 -4.97
C ARG A 30 0.80 -6.98 -4.65
N CYS A 31 0.61 -5.85 -3.97
CA CYS A 31 1.70 -4.94 -3.67
C CYS A 31 2.78 -5.60 -2.81
N ILE A 32 3.97 -5.74 -3.40
CA ILE A 32 5.19 -6.26 -2.76
C ILE A 32 6.06 -5.17 -2.13
N ARG A 33 5.54 -3.93 -2.05
CA ARG A 33 6.25 -2.75 -1.53
C ARG A 33 7.59 -2.46 -2.23
N CYS A 34 7.68 -2.67 -3.54
CA CYS A 34 8.90 -2.42 -4.32
C CYS A 34 9.31 -0.93 -4.41
N GLY A 35 8.35 -0.01 -4.22
CA GLY A 35 8.60 1.43 -4.25
C GLY A 35 8.62 2.08 -5.64
N ALA A 36 8.44 1.32 -6.73
CA ALA A 36 8.40 1.87 -8.09
C ALA A 36 7.36 2.99 -8.23
N CYS A 37 6.13 2.78 -7.72
CA CYS A 37 5.08 3.80 -7.74
C CYS A 37 5.49 5.10 -7.05
N MET A 38 6.29 5.04 -5.98
CA MET A 38 6.75 6.23 -5.25
C MET A 38 7.80 7.00 -6.07
N ASN A 39 8.74 6.28 -6.68
CA ASN A 39 9.82 6.86 -7.48
C ASN A 39 9.30 7.59 -8.71
N HIS A 40 8.16 7.17 -9.26
CA HIS A 40 7.56 7.78 -10.46
C HIS A 40 6.41 8.75 -10.15
N CYS A 41 6.00 8.88 -8.88
CA CYS A 41 4.90 9.77 -8.52
C CYS A 41 5.38 11.23 -8.35
N PRO A 42 4.85 12.18 -9.13
CA PRO A 42 5.26 13.59 -9.01
C PRO A 42 4.84 14.20 -7.67
N VAL A 43 3.71 13.78 -7.09
CA VAL A 43 3.25 14.26 -5.78
C VAL A 43 4.23 13.81 -4.70
N TYR A 44 4.50 12.50 -4.62
CA TYR A 44 5.41 11.94 -3.64
C TYR A 44 6.81 12.55 -3.71
N GLN A 45 7.35 12.76 -4.92
CA GLN A 45 8.65 13.40 -5.12
C GLN A 45 8.71 14.84 -4.58
N LYS A 46 7.58 15.55 -4.51
CA LYS A 46 7.53 16.96 -4.05
C LYS A 46 7.27 17.09 -2.55
N ILE A 47 6.39 16.27 -1.99
CA ILE A 47 5.95 16.42 -0.59
C ILE A 47 6.59 15.39 0.36
N GLY A 48 7.21 14.34 -0.19
CA GLY A 48 7.81 13.26 0.58
C GLY A 48 6.79 12.34 1.27
N GLY A 49 7.30 11.31 1.97
CA GLY A 49 6.46 10.29 2.60
C GLY A 49 5.72 10.74 3.86
N HIS A 50 6.28 11.68 4.64
CA HIS A 50 5.66 12.13 5.89
C HIS A 50 4.30 12.81 5.67
N ALA A 51 4.11 13.49 4.55
CA ALA A 51 2.85 14.15 4.21
C ALA A 51 1.68 13.16 4.03
N TYR A 52 1.96 11.86 3.82
CA TYR A 52 0.92 10.83 3.70
C TYR A 52 0.39 10.32 5.06
N GLY A 53 1.04 10.69 6.17
CA GLY A 53 0.47 10.50 7.52
C GLY A 53 0.30 9.05 8.00
N TRP A 54 0.81 8.04 7.29
CA TRP A 54 0.76 6.64 7.72
C TRP A 54 1.92 5.79 7.16
N VAL A 55 1.93 4.50 7.51
CA VAL A 55 3.03 3.55 7.21
C VAL A 55 3.13 3.18 5.73
N TYR A 56 2.05 3.40 4.97
CA TYR A 56 2.04 3.29 3.51
C TYR A 56 2.08 4.70 2.92
N PRO A 57 3.22 5.14 2.37
CA PRO A 57 3.32 6.44 1.71
C PRO A 57 3.15 6.33 0.19
N GLY A 58 3.08 7.48 -0.49
CA GLY A 58 3.00 7.57 -1.95
C GLY A 58 1.68 7.06 -2.54
N PRO A 59 1.63 6.77 -3.85
CA PRO A 59 0.39 6.36 -4.52
C PRO A 59 -0.28 5.13 -3.91
N ILE A 60 0.48 4.14 -3.46
CA ILE A 60 -0.09 2.97 -2.78
C ILE A 60 -0.72 3.37 -1.45
N GLY A 61 -0.07 4.26 -0.71
CA GLY A 61 -0.60 4.86 0.52
C GLY A 61 -1.90 5.61 0.30
N ALA A 62 -2.03 6.31 -0.84
CA ALA A 62 -3.23 7.06 -1.17
C ALA A 62 -4.50 6.20 -1.29
N ILE A 63 -4.34 4.89 -1.52
CA ILE A 63 -5.46 3.95 -1.74
C ILE A 63 -5.58 2.95 -0.59
N VAL A 64 -4.48 2.31 -0.18
CA VAL A 64 -4.51 1.28 0.88
C VAL A 64 -4.93 1.86 2.23
N THR A 65 -4.49 3.07 2.54
CA THR A 65 -4.80 3.71 3.81
C THR A 65 -6.31 3.93 3.98
N PRO A 66 -7.02 4.67 3.10
CA PRO A 66 -8.45 4.88 3.27
C PRO A 66 -9.27 3.59 3.35
N VAL A 67 -8.81 2.54 2.68
CA VAL A 67 -9.44 1.23 2.71
C VAL A 67 -9.29 0.55 4.08
N LEU A 68 -8.12 0.66 4.72
CA LEU A 68 -7.84 -0.03 5.98
C LEU A 68 -8.28 0.77 7.22
N THR A 69 -8.18 2.09 7.22
CA THR A 69 -8.63 2.93 8.37
C THR A 69 -9.98 3.61 8.18
N GLY A 70 -10.48 3.66 6.95
CA GLY A 70 -11.69 4.41 6.60
C GLY A 70 -11.40 5.81 6.05
N LEU A 71 -12.26 6.26 5.14
CA LEU A 71 -12.15 7.57 4.49
C LEU A 71 -12.19 8.75 5.46
N LYS A 72 -12.83 8.63 6.63
CA LYS A 72 -12.88 9.73 7.61
C LYS A 72 -11.49 10.07 8.15
N GLN A 73 -10.67 9.04 8.38
CA GLN A 73 -9.31 9.15 8.92
C GLN A 73 -8.29 9.53 7.85
N ALA A 74 -8.60 9.27 6.58
CA ALA A 74 -7.67 9.38 5.47
C ALA A 74 -8.19 10.25 4.31
N LYS A 75 -9.13 11.15 4.59
CA LYS A 75 -9.90 11.90 3.58
C LYS A 75 -9.05 12.65 2.56
N ASP A 76 -7.87 13.12 2.96
CA ASP A 76 -7.00 13.97 2.14
C ASP A 76 -6.15 13.15 1.16
N LEU A 77 -5.92 11.86 1.46
CA LEU A 77 -5.01 11.02 0.70
C LEU A 77 -5.47 10.69 -0.73
N PRO A 78 -6.76 10.42 -1.01
CA PRO A 78 -7.23 10.26 -2.39
C PRO A 78 -6.95 11.49 -3.28
N TYR A 79 -6.83 12.68 -2.68
CA TYR A 79 -6.51 13.92 -3.38
C TYR A 79 -5.00 14.15 -3.57
N ALA A 80 -4.14 13.34 -2.95
CA ALA A 80 -2.69 13.38 -3.12
C ALA A 80 -2.23 12.68 -4.43
N SER A 81 -2.89 13.00 -5.54
CA SER A 81 -2.68 12.41 -6.86
C SER A 81 -2.96 13.41 -7.98
N THR A 82 -2.17 13.35 -9.05
CA THR A 82 -2.41 14.09 -10.30
C THR A 82 -3.16 13.26 -11.35
N LEU A 83 -3.52 12.02 -11.03
CA LEU A 83 -4.17 11.07 -11.95
C LEU A 83 -3.38 10.80 -13.26
N CYS A 84 -2.06 11.01 -13.25
CA CYS A 84 -1.20 10.85 -14.43
C CYS A 84 -0.92 9.40 -14.85
N GLY A 85 -1.32 8.39 -14.05
CA GLY A 85 -1.15 6.98 -14.40
C GLY A 85 0.26 6.39 -14.25
N ALA A 86 1.30 7.20 -14.08
CA ALA A 86 2.70 6.73 -14.07
C ALA A 86 3.00 5.61 -13.05
N CYS A 87 2.32 5.60 -11.89
CA CYS A 87 2.47 4.54 -10.89
C CYS A 87 1.92 3.18 -11.34
N ARG A 88 0.91 3.16 -12.23
CA ARG A 88 0.35 1.94 -12.82
C ARG A 88 1.30 1.35 -13.84
N ASP A 89 1.89 2.19 -14.70
CA ASP A 89 2.74 1.74 -15.81
C ASP A 89 4.05 1.09 -15.34
N VAL A 90 4.53 1.47 -14.16
CA VAL A 90 5.77 0.94 -13.56
C VAL A 90 5.51 -0.12 -12.48
N CYS A 91 4.25 -0.46 -12.22
CA CYS A 91 3.92 -1.50 -11.24
C CYS A 91 4.24 -2.88 -11.84
N PRO A 92 5.13 -3.68 -11.20
CA PRO A 92 5.53 -4.99 -11.71
C PRO A 92 4.45 -6.06 -11.51
#